data_AF-A0A359AZ21-F1
#
_entry.id   AF-A0A359AZ21-F1
#
_cell.length_a   1.000
_cell.length_b   1.000
_cell.length_c   1.000
_cell.angle_alpha   90.00
_cell.angle_beta   90.00
_cell.angle_gamma   90.00
#
_symmetry.space_group_name_H-M   'P 1'
#
loop_
_entity.id
_entity.type
_entity.pdbx_description
1 polymer ?
#
loop_
_entity_poly.entity_id
_entity_poly.type
_entity_poly.pdbx_seq_one_letter_code
_entity_poly.pdbx_strand_id
1 'polypeptide(L)'
;MKKALMGIGFLVIAYSCSTQQKVVRVEPQVQEIKQEEQEQVLKRKVAIARFSNETQYAKGIFYDKDNDPLGKQAVDILSTKLASTNKFILLERQDMDKILEELKIAGTEAPQKVGADY
;
A
#
# COMPACT_ATOMS: atom_id res chain seq x y z
N MET A 1 26.84 44.78 -44.58
CA MET A 1 26.76 43.30 -44.65
C MET A 1 27.53 42.58 -43.55
N LYS A 2 28.77 42.99 -43.20
CA LYS A 2 29.56 42.34 -42.13
C LYS A 2 28.94 42.39 -40.72
N LYS A 3 28.22 43.48 -40.36
CA LYS A 3 27.54 43.63 -39.07
C LYS A 3 26.28 42.76 -38.92
N ALA A 4 25.57 42.49 -40.02
CA ALA A 4 24.42 41.59 -40.05
C ALA A 4 24.85 40.11 -39.95
N LEU A 5 25.98 39.76 -40.59
CA LEU A 5 26.56 38.42 -40.52
C LEU A 5 27.06 38.07 -39.10
N MET A 6 27.58 39.06 -38.37
CA MET A 6 28.04 38.91 -36.98
C MET A 6 26.86 38.78 -35.98
N GLY A 7 25.71 39.41 -36.26
CA GLY A 7 24.49 39.26 -35.46
C GLY A 7 23.81 37.92 -35.62
N ILE A 8 23.81 37.35 -36.83
CA ILE A 8 23.25 36.01 -37.11
C ILE A 8 24.10 34.91 -36.46
N GLY A 9 25.43 35.06 -36.44
CA GLY A 9 26.33 34.12 -35.75
C GLY A 9 26.11 34.06 -34.23
N PHE A 10 25.79 35.20 -33.60
CA PHE A 10 25.50 35.25 -32.16
C PHE A 10 24.13 34.64 -31.80
N LEU A 11 23.16 34.71 -32.73
CA LEU A 11 21.83 34.13 -32.53
C LEU A 11 21.85 32.59 -32.51
N VAL A 12 22.74 31.95 -33.28
CA VAL A 12 22.83 30.47 -33.37
C VAL A 12 23.43 29.85 -32.10
N ILE A 13 24.30 30.58 -31.39
CA ILE A 13 24.97 30.08 -30.18
C ILE A 13 24.01 30.05 -28.97
N ALA A 14 23.01 30.94 -28.94
CA ALA A 14 22.07 31.03 -27.82
C ALA A 14 21.02 29.90 -27.77
N TYR A 15 20.79 29.17 -28.88
CA TYR A 15 19.78 28.10 -28.96
C TYR A 15 20.30 26.69 -28.61
N SER A 16 21.58 26.52 -28.29
CA SER A 16 22.19 25.19 -28.10
C SER A 16 22.30 24.74 -26.63
N CYS A 17 21.60 25.39 -25.69
CA CYS A 17 21.59 24.98 -24.30
C CYS A 17 20.59 23.83 -24.07
N SER A 18 20.99 22.60 -24.41
CA SER A 18 20.27 21.38 -24.04
C SER A 18 20.78 20.90 -22.69
N THR A 19 19.96 21.06 -21.65
CA THR A 19 20.22 20.47 -20.32
C THR A 19 19.86 18.99 -20.35
N GLN A 20 20.87 18.11 -20.28
CA GLN A 20 20.67 16.67 -20.14
C GLN A 20 20.37 16.36 -18.66
N GLN A 21 19.10 16.10 -18.36
CA GLN A 21 18.73 15.55 -17.06
C GLN A 21 19.22 14.10 -17.01
N LYS A 22 20.22 13.82 -16.16
CA LYS A 22 20.63 12.45 -15.86
C LYS A 22 19.49 11.78 -15.09
N VAL A 23 18.56 11.18 -15.82
CA VAL A 23 17.54 10.31 -15.25
C VAL A 23 18.28 9.10 -14.71
N VAL A 24 18.54 9.09 -13.40
CA VAL A 24 18.91 7.86 -12.69
C VAL A 24 17.68 6.98 -12.79
N ARG A 25 17.69 6.10 -13.80
CA ARG A 25 16.72 5.03 -13.93
C ARG A 25 16.93 4.16 -12.69
N VAL A 26 16.06 4.35 -11.70
CA VAL A 26 15.92 3.39 -10.61
C VAL A 26 15.40 2.14 -11.29
N GLU A 27 16.30 1.24 -11.63
CA GLU A 27 15.91 -0.10 -12.02
C GLU A 27 15.04 -0.62 -10.87
N PRO A 28 13.80 -1.07 -11.15
CA PRO A 28 13.03 -1.74 -10.13
C PRO A 28 13.93 -2.85 -9.63
N GLN A 29 14.26 -2.84 -8.34
CA GLN A 29 14.89 -3.99 -7.72
C GLN A 29 13.85 -5.10 -7.83
N VAL A 30 13.95 -5.86 -8.91
CA VAL A 30 13.29 -7.15 -9.05
C VAL A 30 13.96 -7.97 -7.97
N GLN A 31 13.33 -8.01 -6.80
CA GLN A 31 13.59 -9.08 -5.85
C GLN A 31 13.30 -10.33 -6.66
N GLU A 32 14.36 -11.03 -7.06
CA GLU A 32 14.23 -12.38 -7.59
C GLU A 32 13.46 -13.14 -6.52
N ILE A 33 12.18 -13.39 -6.79
CA ILE A 33 11.38 -14.31 -5.99
C ILE A 33 11.99 -15.65 -6.34
N LYS A 34 13.04 -16.02 -5.61
CA LYS A 34 13.61 -17.36 -5.64
C LYS A 34 12.41 -18.25 -5.34
N GLN A 35 11.99 -19.03 -6.33
CA GLN A 35 10.97 -20.06 -6.15
C GLN A 35 11.63 -21.13 -5.28
N GLU A 36 11.71 -20.86 -3.98
CA GLU A 36 11.90 -21.90 -3.00
C GLU A 36 10.75 -22.87 -3.22
N GLU A 37 11.07 -24.15 -3.40
CA GLU A 37 10.09 -25.22 -3.47
C GLU A 37 9.10 -24.99 -2.33
N GLN A 38 7.82 -24.79 -2.67
CA GLN A 38 6.77 -24.55 -1.67
C GLN A 38 6.64 -25.81 -0.82
N GLU A 39 7.44 -25.86 0.24
CA GLU A 39 7.33 -26.90 1.25
C GLU A 39 5.92 -26.80 1.84
N GLN A 40 5.19 -27.91 1.81
CA GLN A 40 3.82 -27.96 2.30
C GLN A 40 3.85 -27.83 3.83
N VAL A 41 3.73 -26.59 4.31
CA VAL A 41 3.66 -26.28 5.73
C VAL A 41 2.21 -26.05 6.16
N LEU A 42 1.89 -26.49 7.37
CA LEU A 42 0.59 -26.22 7.98
C LEU A 42 0.42 -24.71 8.20
N LYS A 43 -0.69 -24.17 7.68
CA LYS A 43 -1.03 -22.75 7.87
C LYS A 43 -1.49 -22.49 9.30
N ARG A 44 -1.11 -21.35 9.86
CA ARG A 44 -1.54 -20.88 11.19
C ARG A 44 -2.77 -19.99 11.09
N LYS A 45 -3.72 -20.11 12.03
CA LYS A 45 -4.90 -19.24 12.08
C LYS A 45 -4.52 -17.96 12.82
N VAL A 46 -4.63 -16.82 12.16
CA VAL A 46 -4.28 -15.51 12.74
C VAL A 46 -5.48 -14.58 12.62
N ALA A 47 -5.90 -13.99 13.73
CA ALA A 47 -6.93 -12.96 13.74
C ALA A 47 -6.32 -11.57 13.61
N ILE A 48 -6.81 -10.80 12.65
CA ILE A 48 -6.49 -9.37 12.53
C ILE A 48 -7.63 -8.60 13.19
N ALA A 49 -7.34 -8.01 14.35
CA ALA A 49 -8.27 -7.17 15.10
C ALA A 49 -8.27 -5.73 14.56
N ARG A 50 -8.50 -4.74 15.44
CA ARG A 50 -8.49 -3.32 15.07
C ARG A 50 -7.06 -2.79 14.99
N PHE A 51 -6.77 -2.04 13.93
CA PHE A 51 -5.63 -1.12 13.87
C PHE A 51 -6.12 0.31 14.06
N SER A 52 -5.37 1.08 14.83
CA SER A 52 -5.61 2.50 15.07
C SER A 52 -4.31 3.28 14.89
N ASN A 53 -4.42 4.49 14.34
CA ASN A 53 -3.31 5.44 14.33
C ASN A 53 -3.21 6.12 15.69
N GLU A 54 -2.19 5.74 16.48
CA GLU A 54 -1.93 6.33 17.80
C GLU A 54 -1.16 7.66 17.75
N THR A 55 -0.56 8.02 16.60
CA THR A 55 0.24 9.25 16.50
C THR A 55 -0.63 10.49 16.69
N GLN A 56 -0.08 11.57 17.23
CA GLN A 56 -0.79 12.86 17.36
C GLN A 56 -0.54 13.79 16.18
N TYR A 57 0.35 13.40 15.26
CA TYR A 57 0.81 14.23 14.17
C TYR A 57 -0.26 14.36 13.08
N ALA A 58 -0.39 15.56 12.51
CA ALA A 58 -1.33 15.86 11.42
C ALA A 58 -2.81 15.56 11.73
N LYS A 59 -3.19 15.41 13.01
CA LYS A 59 -4.59 15.31 13.44
C LYS A 59 -5.16 16.71 13.61
N GLY A 60 -5.73 17.24 12.53
CA GLY A 60 -6.47 18.51 12.57
C GLY A 60 -7.84 18.36 13.25
N ILE A 61 -8.61 19.44 13.28
CA ILE A 61 -10.00 19.44 13.82
C ILE A 61 -10.94 18.47 13.08
N PHE A 62 -10.56 18.00 11.89
CA PHE A 62 -11.32 17.07 11.07
C PHE A 62 -10.88 15.62 11.23
N TYR A 63 -9.93 15.32 12.14
CA TYR A 63 -9.55 13.94 12.41
C TYR A 63 -10.63 13.26 13.26
N ASP A 64 -11.17 12.18 12.73
CA ASP A 64 -12.09 11.29 13.43
C ASP A 64 -11.43 9.91 13.57
N LYS A 65 -11.51 9.31 14.76
CA LYS A 65 -10.99 7.96 15.00
C LYS A 65 -11.78 6.90 14.24
N ASP A 66 -13.06 7.15 13.99
CA ASP A 66 -13.93 6.23 13.26
C ASP A 66 -13.67 6.27 11.74
N ASN A 67 -13.03 7.34 11.26
CA ASN A 67 -12.62 7.53 9.87
C ASN A 67 -11.10 7.79 9.78
N ASP A 68 -10.31 6.82 10.27
CA ASP A 68 -8.86 6.86 10.22
C ASP A 68 -8.32 6.14 8.96
N PRO A 69 -8.03 6.88 7.85
CA PRO A 69 -7.58 6.27 6.61
C PRO A 69 -6.21 5.61 6.76
N LEU A 70 -5.35 6.09 7.68
CA LEU A 70 -4.04 5.50 7.90
C LEU A 70 -4.16 4.14 8.58
N GLY A 71 -5.00 4.04 9.61
CA GLY A 71 -5.29 2.78 10.27
C GLY A 71 -5.80 1.73 9.28
N LYS A 72 -6.75 2.10 8.43
CA LYS A 72 -7.29 1.20 7.38
C LYS A 72 -6.22 0.74 6.39
N GLN A 73 -5.42 1.67 5.87
CA GLN A 73 -4.33 1.34 4.94
C GLN A 73 -3.30 0.40 5.56
N ALA A 74 -2.99 0.57 6.85
CA ALA A 74 -2.07 -0.30 7.56
C ALA A 74 -2.60 -1.73 7.65
N VAL A 75 -3.89 -1.93 7.91
CA VAL A 75 -4.53 -3.26 7.89
C VAL A 75 -4.42 -3.90 6.52
N ASP A 76 -4.75 -3.16 5.46
CA ASP A 76 -4.75 -3.67 4.09
C ASP A 76 -3.33 -4.11 3.65
N ILE A 77 -2.32 -3.33 4.02
CA ILE A 77 -0.91 -3.69 3.76
C ILE A 77 -0.53 -4.96 4.54
N LEU A 78 -0.87 -5.03 5.83
CA LEU A 78 -0.54 -6.17 6.67
C LEU A 78 -1.22 -7.45 6.17
N SER A 79 -2.53 -7.41 5.92
CA SER A 79 -3.31 -8.55 5.44
C SER A 79 -2.78 -9.05 4.10
N THR A 80 -2.47 -8.14 3.18
CA THR A 80 -1.88 -8.47 1.87
C THR A 80 -0.52 -9.15 2.02
N LYS A 81 0.35 -8.62 2.89
CA LYS A 81 1.68 -9.20 3.12
C LYS A 81 1.56 -10.59 3.74
N LEU A 82 0.72 -10.78 4.76
CA LEU A 82 0.50 -12.08 5.37
C LEU A 82 -0.10 -13.09 4.37
N ALA A 83 -1.10 -12.68 3.59
CA ALA A 83 -1.69 -13.51 2.55
C ALA A 83 -0.65 -13.93 1.49
N SER A 84 0.22 -13.02 1.06
CA SER A 84 1.27 -13.31 0.07
C SER A 84 2.28 -14.36 0.52
N THR A 85 2.45 -14.55 1.84
CA THR A 85 3.36 -15.59 2.36
C THR A 85 2.80 -17.00 2.17
N ASN A 86 1.49 -17.15 1.94
CA ASN A 86 0.77 -18.42 1.91
C ASN A 86 0.93 -19.27 3.20
N LYS A 87 1.33 -18.67 4.33
CA LYS A 87 1.58 -19.37 5.61
C LYS A 87 0.43 -19.26 6.62
N PHE A 88 -0.60 -18.46 6.32
CA PHE A 88 -1.63 -18.10 7.28
C PHE A 88 -3.04 -18.28 6.72
N ILE A 89 -3.97 -18.59 7.63
CA ILE A 89 -5.41 -18.43 7.45
C ILE A 89 -5.77 -17.16 8.21
N LEU A 90 -6.15 -16.12 7.49
CA LEU A 90 -6.46 -14.82 8.08
C LEU A 90 -7.94 -14.75 8.46
N LEU A 91 -8.20 -14.34 9.70
CA LEU A 91 -9.54 -14.08 10.22
C LEU A 91 -9.68 -12.57 10.43
N GLU A 92 -10.42 -11.90 9.56
CA GLU A 92 -10.65 -10.47 9.69
C GLU A 92 -11.71 -10.20 10.76
N ARG A 93 -11.30 -9.53 11.84
CA ARG A 93 -12.17 -9.22 12.99
C ARG A 93 -12.52 -7.74 13.10
N GLN A 94 -11.83 -6.87 12.35
CA GLN A 94 -12.04 -5.42 12.39
C GLN A 94 -13.50 -4.99 12.18
N ASP A 95 -14.21 -5.64 11.25
CA ASP A 95 -15.59 -5.31 10.87
C ASP A 95 -16.58 -6.45 11.21
N MET A 96 -16.21 -7.33 12.15
CA MET A 96 -17.05 -8.47 12.53
C MET A 96 -18.43 -8.02 13.02
N ASP A 97 -18.51 -6.91 13.74
CA ASP A 97 -19.78 -6.40 14.26
C ASP A 97 -20.74 -6.00 13.13
N LYS A 98 -20.23 -5.37 12.07
CA LYS A 98 -21.00 -5.00 10.87
C LYS A 98 -21.48 -6.25 10.13
N ILE A 99 -20.60 -7.24 9.96
CA ILE A 99 -20.96 -8.52 9.33
C ILE A 99 -22.08 -9.22 10.13
N LEU A 100 -21.97 -9.24 11.46
CA LEU A 100 -22.99 -9.83 12.33
C LEU A 100 -24.32 -9.07 12.27
N GLU A 101 -24.29 -7.74 12.10
CA GLU A 101 -25.49 -6.94 11.88
C GLU A 101 -26.17 -7.28 10.55
N GLU A 102 -25.41 -7.32 9.46
CA GLU A 102 -25.93 -7.72 8.13
C GLU A 102 -26.54 -9.14 8.14
N LEU A 103 -25.91 -10.07 8.86
CA LEU A 103 -26.44 -11.44 8.99
C LEU A 103 -27.77 -11.50 9.76
N LYS A 104 -27.93 -10.65 10.78
CA LYS A 104 -29.22 -10.52 11.50
C LYS A 104 -30.30 -9.98 10.58
N ILE A 105 -29.98 -9.00 9.75
CA ILE A 105 -30.90 -8.44 8.75
C ILE A 105 -31.30 -9.52 7.74
N ALA A 106 -30.34 -10.33 7.29
CA ALA A 106 -30.56 -11.45 6.38
C ALA A 106 -31.31 -12.64 7.00
N GLY A 107 -31.58 -12.62 8.32
CA GLY A 107 -32.21 -13.75 9.03
C GLY A 107 -31.39 -15.04 8.99
N THR A 108 -30.09 -14.94 8.74
CA THR A 108 -29.18 -16.08 8.65
C THR A 108 -28.54 -16.35 10.00
N GLU A 109 -28.34 -17.63 10.34
CA GLU A 109 -27.63 -17.99 11.56
C GLU A 109 -26.21 -17.41 11.59
N ALA A 110 -25.76 -17.01 12.78
CA ALA A 110 -24.42 -16.46 12.93
C ALA A 110 -23.37 -17.50 12.51
N PRO A 111 -22.33 -17.11 11.75
CA PRO A 111 -21.30 -18.02 11.30
C PRO A 111 -20.59 -18.64 12.49
N GLN A 112 -20.11 -19.88 12.30
CA GLN A 112 -19.31 -20.57 13.30
C GLN A 112 -18.10 -19.71 13.69
N LYS A 113 -18.01 -19.34 14.97
CA LYS A 113 -16.90 -18.54 15.50
C LYS A 113 -15.66 -19.41 15.63
N VAL A 114 -14.84 -19.44 14.57
CA VAL A 114 -13.54 -20.14 14.58
C VAL A 114 -12.54 -19.36 15.42
N GLY A 115 -11.89 -20.01 16.39
CA GLY A 115 -10.81 -19.41 17.19
C GLY A 115 -9.54 -19.19 16.37
N ALA A 116 -8.78 -18.14 16.70
CA ALA A 116 -7.44 -17.93 16.16
C ALA A 116 -6.38 -18.49 17.11
N ASP A 117 -5.25 -18.91 16.56
CA ASP A 117 -4.09 -19.32 17.35
C ASP A 117 -3.29 -18.09 17.83
N TYR A 118 -3.39 -16.99 17.07
CA TYR A 118 -2.77 -15.69 17.32
C TYR A 118 -3.71 -14.54 16.98
#